data_AF-A0A955E913-F1
#
_entry.id   AF-A0A955E913-F1
#
_cell.length_a   1.000
_cell.length_b   1.000
_cell.length_c   1.000
_cell.angle_alpha   90.00
_cell.angle_beta   90.00
_cell.angle_gamma   90.00
#
_symmetry.space_group_name_H-M   'P 1'
#
loop_
_entity.id
_entity.type
_entity.pdbx_description
1 polymer ?
#
loop_
_entity_poly.entity_id
_entity_poly.type
_entity_poly.pdbx_seq_one_letter_code
_entity_poly.pdbx_strand_id
1 'polypeptide(L)'
;MARPTPSPRPSPLWVFMGFAMLAHFAMLAWFKRTNHIEGELLWFSHAGLLLGALALIARSTNLAATAFILVAGFHILWIADATLGLTTGDFPVGGTRFLLTADTPTLALTTHHLYLAPILAIFLLRRKRIPITALPAALILLIALTATSRLTLPPSMNINYAHAALASSTNPALVWFNALPTRQYLPVHAAFCLLVFLIPSVIIMKTLIAARSHAKRRATSARVSPERAQATRLLVRMGRSGGGGFTLIELLAVLIVLAVLAAVALPRYFNFSADAKDSADDASIAAINTALDNAFTHHRAAGADPDACIDTPSKVASVMEGDQLPFGITLDAGVFTDQRGNTYQFTAETLSSPARLRRIDPGGAGGGGGAGGGGGAGGDAGGGAEDADPPADLSS
;
A
#
# COMPACT_ATOMS: atom_id res chain seq x y z
N MET A 1 -19.00 59.23 -15.27
CA MET A 1 -18.22 58.33 -14.38
C MET A 1 -18.80 56.93 -14.45
N ALA A 2 -18.12 55.98 -15.10
CA ALA A 2 -18.55 54.58 -15.09
C ALA A 2 -18.26 53.99 -13.70
N ARG A 3 -19.29 53.50 -13.00
CA ARG A 3 -19.11 52.78 -11.73
C ARG A 3 -18.24 51.55 -11.98
N PRO A 4 -17.19 51.29 -11.16
CA PRO A 4 -16.43 50.06 -11.27
C PRO A 4 -17.39 48.89 -11.07
N THR A 5 -17.40 47.96 -12.03
CA THR A 5 -18.18 46.73 -11.90
C THR A 5 -17.69 45.98 -10.66
N PRO A 6 -18.59 45.51 -9.78
CA PRO A 6 -18.18 44.76 -8.60
C PRO A 6 -17.37 43.55 -9.04
N SER A 7 -16.22 43.35 -8.40
CA SER A 7 -15.40 42.17 -8.67
C SER A 7 -16.26 40.92 -8.40
N PRO A 8 -16.23 39.91 -9.28
CA PRO A 8 -17.06 38.73 -9.11
C PRO A 8 -16.74 38.08 -7.76
N ARG A 9 -17.78 37.88 -6.93
CA ARG A 9 -17.63 37.20 -5.64
C ARG A 9 -17.01 35.82 -5.89
N PRO A 10 -15.99 35.42 -5.12
CA PRO A 10 -15.31 34.16 -5.35
C PRO A 10 -16.27 32.99 -5.13
N SER A 11 -16.29 32.04 -6.07
CA SER A 11 -17.30 30.96 -6.08
C SER A 11 -17.26 30.14 -4.78
N PRO A 12 -18.40 29.96 -4.09
CA PRO A 12 -18.48 29.14 -2.87
C PRO A 12 -18.21 27.65 -3.14
N LEU A 13 -18.38 27.21 -4.39
CA LEU A 13 -18.20 25.84 -4.84
C LEU A 13 -16.87 25.19 -4.42
N TRP A 14 -15.75 25.91 -4.49
CA TRP A 14 -14.45 25.34 -4.12
C TRP A 14 -14.34 25.05 -2.62
N VAL A 15 -14.90 25.94 -1.80
CA VAL A 15 -14.90 25.75 -0.35
C VAL A 15 -15.81 24.58 0.01
N PHE A 16 -17.00 24.50 -0.59
CA PHE A 16 -17.89 23.36 -0.45
C PHE A 16 -17.21 22.04 -0.84
N MET A 17 -16.57 22.00 -2.02
CA MET A 17 -15.86 20.80 -2.48
C MET A 17 -14.71 20.42 -1.54
N GLY A 18 -13.97 21.41 -1.04
CA GLY A 18 -12.93 21.17 -0.05
C GLY A 18 -13.47 20.56 1.25
N PHE A 19 -14.61 21.03 1.77
CA PHE A 19 -15.25 20.40 2.93
C PHE A 19 -15.77 19.00 2.63
N ALA A 20 -16.33 18.74 1.44
CA ALA A 20 -16.74 17.39 1.04
C ALA A 20 -15.55 16.42 1.00
N MET A 21 -14.41 16.86 0.48
CA MET A 21 -13.17 16.08 0.45
C MET A 21 -12.60 15.84 1.85
N LEU A 22 -12.71 16.84 2.74
CA LEU A 22 -12.30 16.70 4.14
C LEU A 22 -13.19 15.71 4.89
N ALA A 23 -14.50 15.73 4.64
CA ALA A 23 -15.44 14.77 5.19
C ALA A 23 -15.14 13.34 4.71
N HIS A 24 -14.80 13.17 3.42
CA HIS A 24 -14.33 11.89 2.89
C HIS A 24 -13.07 11.42 3.63
N PHE A 25 -12.05 12.28 3.76
CA PHE A 25 -10.84 11.95 4.49
C PHE A 25 -11.14 11.55 5.95
N ALA A 26 -12.02 12.29 6.64
CA ALA A 26 -12.40 11.98 8.01
C ALA A 26 -13.11 10.62 8.13
N MET A 27 -14.01 10.30 7.20
CA MET A 27 -14.68 8.99 7.14
C MET A 27 -13.67 7.86 6.89
N LEU A 28 -12.69 8.10 6.01
CA LEU A 28 -11.62 7.17 5.72
C LEU A 28 -10.72 6.94 6.93
N ALA A 29 -10.36 8.01 7.65
CA ALA A 29 -9.60 7.93 8.90
C ALA A 29 -10.35 7.18 10.00
N TRP A 30 -11.64 7.44 10.15
CA TRP A 30 -12.50 6.73 11.08
C TRP A 30 -12.57 5.23 10.74
N PHE A 31 -12.89 4.89 9.49
CA PHE A 31 -12.99 3.50 9.03
C PHE A 31 -11.69 2.73 9.23
N LYS A 32 -10.54 3.33 8.89
CA LYS A 32 -9.25 2.67 9.07
C LYS A 32 -8.92 2.44 10.54
N ARG A 33 -9.33 3.35 11.42
CA ARG A 33 -9.17 3.21 12.87
C ARG A 33 -10.07 2.13 13.45
N THR A 34 -11.34 2.06 13.05
CA THR A 34 -12.25 1.02 13.54
C THR A 34 -11.87 -0.38 13.07
N ASN A 35 -11.16 -0.49 11.95
CA ASN A 35 -10.68 -1.76 11.41
C ASN A 35 -9.19 -2.05 11.75
N HIS A 36 -8.56 -1.28 12.64
CA HIS A 36 -7.17 -1.48 13.05
C HIS A 36 -6.17 -1.51 11.88
N ILE A 37 -6.39 -0.69 10.87
CA ILE A 37 -5.53 -0.50 9.69
C ILE A 37 -5.11 0.98 9.54
N GLU A 38 -4.92 1.69 10.66
CA GLU A 38 -4.60 3.13 10.68
C GLU A 38 -3.37 3.48 9.84
N GLY A 39 -2.38 2.60 9.76
CA GLY A 39 -1.16 2.80 8.99
C GLY A 39 -1.42 3.10 7.53
N GLU A 40 -2.50 2.55 6.96
CA GLU A 40 -2.91 2.86 5.60
C GLU A 40 -3.35 4.32 5.40
N LEU A 41 -3.48 5.13 6.45
CA LEU A 41 -3.66 6.58 6.28
C LEU A 41 -2.46 7.28 5.66
N LEU A 42 -1.27 6.68 5.71
CA LEU A 42 -0.08 7.30 5.13
C LEU A 42 0.00 7.14 3.60
N TRP A 43 -0.93 6.45 2.94
CA TRP A 43 -0.96 6.38 1.47
C TRP A 43 -0.93 7.78 0.82
N PHE A 44 -0.17 7.94 -0.27
CA PHE A 44 -0.03 9.21 -0.99
C PHE A 44 -1.38 9.80 -1.41
N SER A 45 -2.34 8.95 -1.78
CA SER A 45 -3.68 9.37 -2.17
C SER A 45 -4.49 9.95 -1.01
N HIS A 46 -4.34 9.41 0.20
CA HIS A 46 -5.00 9.95 1.40
C HIS A 46 -4.37 11.27 1.84
N ALA A 47 -3.03 11.35 1.85
CA ALA A 47 -2.32 12.59 2.11
C ALA A 47 -2.68 13.66 1.08
N GLY A 48 -2.76 13.29 -0.20
CA GLY A 48 -3.19 14.17 -1.29
C GLY A 48 -4.67 14.57 -1.20
N LEU A 49 -5.55 13.70 -0.69
CA LEU A 49 -6.95 14.02 -0.42
C LEU A 49 -7.08 15.09 0.66
N LEU A 50 -6.39 14.92 1.79
CA LEU A 50 -6.35 15.90 2.87
C LEU A 50 -5.75 17.22 2.41
N LEU A 51 -4.59 17.18 1.73
CA LEU A 51 -3.91 18.37 1.22
C LEU A 51 -4.76 19.09 0.16
N GLY A 52 -5.42 18.34 -0.72
CA GLY A 52 -6.33 18.85 -1.73
C GLY A 52 -7.56 19.52 -1.12
N ALA A 53 -8.15 18.91 -0.08
CA ALA A 53 -9.25 19.48 0.69
C ALA A 53 -8.86 20.85 1.29
N LEU A 54 -7.74 20.89 2.01
CA LEU A 54 -7.18 22.12 2.59
C LEU A 54 -6.87 23.17 1.52
N ALA A 55 -6.33 22.73 0.37
CA ALA A 55 -6.04 23.61 -0.74
C ALA A 55 -7.30 24.30 -1.31
N LEU A 56 -8.41 23.57 -1.44
CA LEU A 56 -9.65 24.14 -1.94
C LEU A 56 -10.34 25.05 -0.92
N ILE A 57 -10.33 24.67 0.36
CA ILE A 57 -10.85 25.50 1.47
C ILE A 57 -10.08 26.81 1.56
N ALA A 58 -8.74 26.73 1.61
CA ALA A 58 -7.85 27.88 1.67
C ALA A 58 -7.70 28.61 0.32
N ARG A 59 -8.22 28.02 -0.77
CA ARG A 59 -8.03 28.48 -2.15
C ARG A 59 -6.55 28.66 -2.54
N SER A 60 -5.65 27.90 -1.92
CA SER A 60 -4.21 27.96 -2.19
C SER A 60 -3.89 27.22 -3.49
N THR A 61 -3.23 27.94 -4.40
CA THR A 61 -2.74 27.36 -5.66
C THR A 61 -1.50 26.49 -5.44
N ASN A 62 -0.66 26.82 -4.45
CA ASN A 62 0.53 26.02 -4.15
C ASN A 62 0.12 24.68 -3.55
N LEU A 63 -0.75 24.67 -2.54
CA LEU A 63 -1.23 23.41 -1.93
C LEU A 63 -1.96 22.54 -2.96
N ALA A 64 -2.80 23.13 -3.82
CA ALA A 64 -3.51 22.39 -4.85
C ALA A 64 -2.54 21.80 -5.88
N ALA A 65 -1.52 22.55 -6.28
CA ALA A 65 -0.49 22.07 -7.20
C ALA A 65 0.37 20.97 -6.56
N THR A 66 0.73 21.10 -5.29
CA THR A 66 1.45 20.06 -4.54
C THR A 66 0.63 18.78 -4.44
N ALA A 67 -0.64 18.88 -4.02
CA ALA A 67 -1.55 17.74 -3.95
C ALA A 67 -1.75 17.09 -5.32
N PHE A 68 -1.95 17.88 -6.37
CA PHE A 68 -2.09 17.37 -7.73
C PHE A 68 -0.83 16.64 -8.21
N ILE A 69 0.35 17.23 -8.03
CA ILE A 69 1.62 16.62 -8.45
C ILE A 69 1.89 15.31 -7.67
N LEU A 70 1.49 15.25 -6.40
CA LEU A 70 1.62 14.05 -5.59
C LEU A 70 0.75 12.89 -6.11
N VAL A 71 -0.50 13.16 -6.52
CA VAL A 71 -1.50 12.10 -6.77
C VAL A 71 -1.84 11.83 -8.23
N ALA A 72 -1.67 12.79 -9.15
CA ALA A 72 -2.27 12.69 -10.48
C ALA A 72 -1.76 11.49 -11.29
N GLY A 73 -0.44 11.30 -11.36
CA GLY A 73 0.18 10.17 -12.06
C GLY A 73 -0.21 8.83 -11.41
N PHE A 74 -0.19 8.77 -10.08
CA PHE A 74 -0.62 7.59 -9.33
C PHE A 74 -2.10 7.26 -9.58
N HIS A 75 -3.00 8.25 -9.58
CA HIS A 75 -4.43 8.04 -9.83
C HIS A 75 -4.72 7.60 -11.26
N ILE A 76 -4.00 8.11 -12.26
CA ILE A 76 -4.15 7.64 -13.64
C ILE A 76 -3.72 6.17 -13.75
N LEU A 77 -2.60 5.82 -13.15
CA LEU A 77 -2.14 4.43 -13.13
C LEU A 77 -3.13 3.52 -12.40
N TRP A 78 -3.66 3.98 -11.26
CA TRP A 78 -4.69 3.28 -10.50
C TRP A 78 -5.97 3.07 -11.34
N ILE A 79 -6.45 4.10 -12.04
CA ILE A 79 -7.65 4.00 -12.91
C ILE A 79 -7.39 3.02 -14.06
N ALA A 80 -6.21 3.07 -14.67
CA ALA A 80 -5.84 2.16 -15.75
C ALA A 80 -5.78 0.70 -15.28
N ASP A 81 -5.11 0.44 -14.14
CA ASP A 81 -5.01 -0.89 -13.52
C ASP A 81 -6.39 -1.42 -13.12
N ALA A 82 -7.24 -0.59 -12.50
CA ALA A 82 -8.60 -0.98 -12.13
C ALA A 82 -9.46 -1.28 -13.36
N THR A 83 -9.39 -0.44 -14.40
CA THR A 83 -10.19 -0.62 -15.61
C THR A 83 -9.80 -1.92 -16.31
N LEU A 84 -8.50 -2.17 -16.47
CA LEU A 84 -8.02 -3.38 -17.12
C LEU A 84 -8.36 -4.61 -16.28
N GLY A 85 -8.06 -4.59 -14.98
CA GLY A 85 -8.31 -5.72 -14.10
C GLY A 85 -9.78 -6.09 -13.96
N LEU A 86 -10.68 -5.11 -13.93
CA LEU A 86 -12.12 -5.36 -13.86
C LEU A 86 -12.73 -5.79 -15.21
N THR A 87 -12.06 -5.53 -16.34
CA THR A 87 -12.59 -5.87 -17.68
C THR A 87 -11.96 -7.12 -18.28
N THR A 88 -10.69 -7.40 -17.98
CA THR A 88 -9.95 -8.55 -18.54
C THR A 88 -9.50 -9.56 -17.49
N GLY A 89 -9.58 -9.22 -16.20
CA GLY A 89 -9.01 -10.03 -15.11
C GLY A 89 -7.51 -9.80 -14.87
N ASP A 90 -6.84 -9.03 -15.73
CA ASP A 90 -5.41 -8.74 -15.64
C ASP A 90 -5.14 -7.43 -14.89
N PHE A 91 -4.35 -7.50 -13.82
CA PHE A 91 -3.93 -6.35 -13.02
C PHE A 91 -2.41 -6.14 -13.16
N PRO A 92 -1.90 -5.44 -14.18
CA PRO A 92 -0.47 -5.33 -14.46
C PRO A 92 0.33 -4.64 -13.35
N VAL A 93 -0.31 -3.73 -12.61
CA VAL A 93 0.30 -3.06 -11.45
C VAL A 93 -0.08 -3.80 -10.17
N GLY A 94 -1.26 -4.41 -10.13
CA GLY A 94 -1.75 -5.18 -8.99
C GLY A 94 -2.26 -4.31 -7.83
N GLY A 95 -2.07 -2.99 -7.92
CA GLY A 95 -2.45 -2.02 -6.89
C GLY A 95 -3.97 -1.88 -6.70
N THR A 96 -4.77 -2.45 -7.62
CA THR A 96 -6.23 -2.40 -7.58
C THR A 96 -6.89 -3.78 -7.48
N ARG A 97 -6.12 -4.85 -7.31
CA ARG A 97 -6.66 -6.23 -7.23
C ARG A 97 -7.65 -6.41 -6.07
N PHE A 98 -7.46 -5.66 -4.98
CA PHE A 98 -8.37 -5.68 -3.83
C PHE A 98 -9.81 -5.31 -4.20
N LEU A 99 -10.04 -4.59 -5.31
CA LEU A 99 -11.39 -4.22 -5.77
C LEU A 99 -12.28 -5.42 -6.08
N LEU A 100 -11.70 -6.59 -6.38
CA LEU A 100 -12.46 -7.82 -6.66
C LEU A 100 -13.17 -8.37 -5.42
N THR A 101 -12.63 -8.09 -4.23
CA THR A 101 -13.12 -8.61 -2.95
C THR A 101 -13.49 -7.50 -1.98
N ALA A 102 -13.47 -6.24 -2.42
CA ALA A 102 -13.74 -5.09 -1.58
C ALA A 102 -15.22 -5.04 -1.21
N ASP A 103 -15.49 -4.84 0.08
CA ASP A 103 -16.84 -4.55 0.56
C ASP A 103 -17.29 -3.14 0.14
N THR A 104 -18.59 -2.87 0.27
CA THR A 104 -19.18 -1.59 -0.14
C THR A 104 -18.54 -0.38 0.56
N PRO A 105 -18.26 -0.39 1.88
CA PRO A 105 -17.54 0.70 2.54
C PRO A 105 -16.14 0.93 1.96
N THR A 106 -15.35 -0.12 1.71
CA THR A 106 -14.01 0.01 1.11
C THR A 106 -14.08 0.62 -0.28
N LEU A 107 -15.04 0.18 -1.11
CA LEU A 107 -15.26 0.76 -2.43
C LEU A 107 -15.67 2.24 -2.34
N ALA A 108 -16.60 2.60 -1.46
CA ALA A 108 -17.03 3.98 -1.30
C ALA A 108 -15.86 4.89 -0.89
N LEU A 109 -15.01 4.44 0.04
CA LEU A 109 -13.87 5.19 0.53
C LEU A 109 -12.73 5.30 -0.49
N THR A 110 -12.63 4.37 -1.45
CA THR A 110 -11.61 4.43 -2.53
C THR A 110 -11.98 5.38 -3.67
N THR A 111 -13.23 5.89 -3.73
CA THR A 111 -13.71 6.75 -4.83
C THR A 111 -12.93 8.06 -5.02
N HIS A 112 -12.15 8.49 -4.03
CA HIS A 112 -11.26 9.65 -4.15
C HIS A 112 -10.23 9.51 -5.28
N HIS A 113 -9.88 8.29 -5.68
CA HIS A 113 -9.04 8.04 -6.85
C HIS A 113 -9.64 8.59 -8.15
N LEU A 114 -10.98 8.59 -8.26
CA LEU A 114 -11.70 9.01 -9.46
C LEU A 114 -11.81 10.53 -9.58
N TYR A 115 -12.11 11.23 -8.47
CA TYR A 115 -12.46 12.65 -8.53
C TYR A 115 -11.34 13.61 -8.11
N LEU A 116 -10.39 13.18 -7.26
CA LEU A 116 -9.42 14.09 -6.63
C LEU A 116 -8.57 14.83 -7.67
N ALA A 117 -7.89 14.10 -8.54
CA ALA A 117 -7.01 14.69 -9.55
C ALA A 117 -7.79 15.55 -10.58
N PRO A 118 -8.95 15.13 -11.11
CA PRO A 118 -9.78 15.98 -11.97
C PRO A 118 -10.23 17.29 -11.32
N ILE A 119 -10.70 17.25 -10.07
CA ILE A 119 -11.15 18.46 -9.37
C ILE A 119 -9.99 19.44 -9.16
N LEU A 120 -8.84 18.93 -8.70
CA LEU A 120 -7.64 19.74 -8.56
C LEU A 120 -7.15 20.29 -9.91
N ALA A 121 -7.23 19.49 -10.99
CA ALA A 121 -6.90 19.94 -12.34
C ALA A 121 -7.80 21.08 -12.80
N ILE A 122 -9.12 20.99 -12.61
CA ILE A 122 -10.07 22.05 -12.98
C ILE A 122 -9.79 23.33 -12.17
N PHE A 123 -9.52 23.18 -10.87
CA PHE A 123 -9.14 24.31 -10.01
C PHE A 123 -7.86 25.00 -10.50
N LEU A 124 -6.82 24.21 -10.81
CA LEU A 124 -5.51 24.70 -11.28
C LEU A 124 -5.56 25.26 -12.70
N LEU A 125 -6.36 24.69 -13.59
CA LEU A 125 -6.57 25.17 -14.95
C LEU A 125 -7.12 26.60 -14.96
N ARG A 126 -7.90 27.00 -13.95
CA ARG A 126 -8.37 28.39 -13.78
C ARG A 126 -7.24 29.36 -13.40
N ARG A 127 -6.03 28.87 -13.11
CA ARG A 127 -4.84 29.65 -12.77
C ARG A 127 -3.89 29.75 -13.97
N LYS A 128 -3.04 30.78 -14.00
CA LYS A 128 -2.21 31.11 -15.16
C LYS A 128 -0.94 30.25 -15.28
N ARG A 129 -0.44 29.69 -14.19
CA ARG A 129 0.80 28.89 -14.12
C ARG A 129 0.74 27.92 -12.94
N ILE A 130 1.47 26.81 -13.06
CA ILE A 130 1.84 25.96 -11.93
C ILE A 130 2.93 26.69 -11.14
N PRO A 131 2.81 26.82 -9.82
CA PRO A 131 3.86 27.37 -8.99
C PRO A 131 5.08 26.43 -8.96
N ILE A 132 6.27 26.99 -9.19
CA ILE A 132 7.54 26.24 -9.17
C ILE A 132 7.81 25.65 -7.77
N THR A 133 7.31 26.30 -6.71
CA THR A 133 7.42 25.85 -5.32
C THR A 133 6.64 24.55 -5.03
N ALA A 134 5.68 24.15 -5.86
CA ALA A 134 4.88 22.96 -5.61
C ALA A 134 5.64 21.64 -5.86
N LEU A 135 6.60 21.63 -6.78
CA LEU A 135 7.40 20.44 -7.11
C LEU A 135 8.29 19.98 -5.94
N PRO A 136 9.15 20.84 -5.35
CA PRO A 136 9.95 20.42 -4.20
C PRO A 136 9.07 20.06 -3.00
N ALA A 137 7.94 20.75 -2.78
CA ALA A 137 7.01 20.39 -1.72
C ALA A 137 6.38 18.99 -1.92
N ALA A 138 6.01 18.63 -3.15
CA ALA A 138 5.47 17.31 -3.46
C ALA A 138 6.53 16.22 -3.27
N LEU A 139 7.78 16.50 -3.67
CA LEU A 139 8.91 15.59 -3.47
C LEU A 139 9.23 15.39 -1.98
N ILE A 140 9.25 16.46 -1.18
CA ILE A 140 9.46 16.38 0.26
C ILE A 140 8.37 15.54 0.91
N LEU A 141 7.11 15.78 0.56
CA LEU A 141 5.98 15.05 1.10
C LEU A 141 6.02 13.57 0.71
N LEU A 142 6.38 13.26 -0.54
CA LEU A 142 6.60 11.90 -1.01
C LEU A 142 7.68 11.19 -0.17
N ILE A 143 8.86 11.80 -0.02
CA ILE A 143 9.97 11.24 0.76
C ILE A 143 9.57 11.03 2.22
N ALA A 144 8.93 12.03 2.82
CA ALA A 144 8.48 11.97 4.21
C ALA A 144 7.48 10.82 4.42
N LEU A 145 6.46 10.70 3.55
CA LEU A 145 5.45 9.65 3.64
C LEU A 145 6.06 8.25 3.46
N THR A 146 6.93 8.04 2.46
CA THR A 146 7.62 6.75 2.30
C THR A 146 8.52 6.43 3.49
N ALA A 147 9.33 7.39 3.93
CA ALA A 147 10.25 7.19 5.06
C ALA A 147 9.48 6.85 6.34
N THR A 148 8.44 7.62 6.68
CA THR A 148 7.58 7.33 7.83
C THR A 148 6.90 5.97 7.68
N SER A 149 6.32 5.67 6.51
CA SER A 149 5.67 4.37 6.26
C SER A 149 6.63 3.20 6.48
N ARG A 150 7.87 3.30 5.97
CA ARG A 150 8.88 2.25 6.11
C ARG A 150 9.36 2.10 7.55
N LEU A 151 9.56 3.20 8.26
CA LEU A 151 10.15 3.21 9.60
C LEU A 151 9.14 2.83 10.70
N THR A 152 7.83 2.96 10.43
CA THR A 152 6.81 2.87 11.49
C THR A 152 5.74 1.82 11.25
N LEU A 153 5.68 1.20 10.06
CA LEU A 153 4.69 0.18 9.73
C LEU A 153 5.33 -1.14 9.33
N PRO A 154 4.65 -2.28 9.61
CA PRO A 154 5.12 -3.59 9.21
C PRO A 154 5.14 -3.77 7.68
N PRO A 155 6.01 -4.65 7.15
CA PRO A 155 6.04 -5.01 5.73
C PRO A 155 4.70 -5.51 5.19
N SER A 156 3.88 -6.16 6.00
CA SER A 156 2.55 -6.66 5.62
C SER A 156 1.60 -5.56 5.13
N MET A 157 1.79 -4.32 5.57
CA MET A 157 0.97 -3.20 5.12
C MET A 157 1.48 -2.57 3.83
N ASN A 158 2.74 -2.82 3.43
CA ASN A 158 3.48 -2.26 2.30
C ASN A 158 2.78 -1.10 1.55
N ILE A 159 2.56 0.02 2.25
CA ILE A 159 1.91 1.19 1.68
C ILE A 159 2.92 2.06 0.99
N ASN A 160 2.51 2.80 -0.06
CA ASN A 160 3.42 3.61 -0.85
C ASN A 160 4.64 2.84 -1.37
N TYR A 161 4.52 1.51 -1.46
CA TYR A 161 5.64 0.62 -1.75
C TYR A 161 6.84 0.86 -0.82
N ALA A 162 6.59 1.08 0.47
CA ALA A 162 7.62 1.44 1.44
C ALA A 162 8.60 0.30 1.74
N HIS A 163 8.17 -0.96 1.58
CA HIS A 163 8.96 -2.16 1.89
C HIS A 163 9.39 -2.91 0.63
N ALA A 164 8.52 -2.95 -0.39
CA ALA A 164 8.83 -3.51 -1.71
C ALA A 164 8.09 -2.75 -2.82
N ALA A 165 8.79 -2.37 -3.89
CA ALA A 165 8.17 -1.90 -5.13
C ALA A 165 7.51 -3.06 -5.83
N LEU A 166 6.19 -2.92 -6.05
CA LEU A 166 5.36 -3.89 -6.76
C LEU A 166 5.60 -5.30 -6.19
N ALA A 167 5.21 -5.52 -4.94
CA ALA A 167 5.55 -6.73 -4.17
C ALA A 167 5.19 -8.06 -4.86
N SER A 168 4.23 -8.06 -5.77
CA SER A 168 3.81 -9.21 -6.57
C SER A 168 4.50 -9.31 -7.94
N SER A 169 5.43 -8.41 -8.27
CA SER A 169 6.10 -8.39 -9.57
C SER A 169 7.20 -9.45 -9.66
N THR A 170 7.05 -10.37 -10.61
CA THR A 170 8.08 -11.36 -10.99
C THR A 170 9.11 -10.81 -11.97
N ASN A 171 8.99 -9.54 -12.38
CA ASN A 171 9.94 -8.92 -13.32
C ASN A 171 11.34 -8.78 -12.68
N PRO A 172 12.39 -9.41 -13.23
CA PRO A 172 13.75 -9.34 -12.70
C PRO A 172 14.28 -7.90 -12.55
N ALA A 173 13.81 -6.97 -13.39
CA ALA A 173 14.17 -5.55 -13.32
C ALA A 173 13.61 -4.82 -12.09
N LEU A 174 12.69 -5.42 -11.33
CA LEU A 174 12.11 -4.89 -10.09
C LEU A 174 12.56 -5.67 -8.85
N VAL A 175 13.06 -6.91 -9.02
CA VAL A 175 13.54 -7.78 -7.93
C VAL A 175 14.82 -7.24 -7.29
N TRP A 176 15.79 -6.75 -8.08
CA TRP A 176 17.04 -6.19 -7.56
C TRP A 176 16.80 -4.97 -6.67
N PHE A 177 15.78 -4.17 -7.00
CA PHE A 177 15.40 -2.98 -6.27
C PHE A 177 14.85 -3.32 -4.88
N ASN A 178 14.09 -4.42 -4.77
CA ASN A 178 13.54 -4.93 -3.51
C ASN A 178 14.60 -5.58 -2.61
N ALA A 179 15.73 -6.00 -3.17
CA ALA A 179 16.86 -6.55 -2.43
C ALA A 179 17.80 -5.48 -1.82
N LEU A 180 17.58 -4.19 -2.10
CA LEU A 180 18.44 -3.12 -1.59
C LEU A 180 18.32 -2.95 -0.06
N PRO A 181 19.45 -2.72 0.65
CA PRO A 181 19.41 -2.31 2.06
C PRO A 181 18.60 -1.02 2.25
N THR A 182 17.91 -0.88 3.39
CA THR A 182 17.00 0.26 3.68
C THR A 182 17.57 1.64 3.35
N ARG A 183 18.84 1.89 3.68
CA ARG A 183 19.52 3.18 3.43
C ARG A 183 19.67 3.51 1.94
N GLN A 184 19.80 2.48 1.10
CA GLN A 184 19.90 2.59 -0.36
C GLN A 184 18.52 2.51 -1.02
N TYR A 185 17.61 1.72 -0.43
CA TYR A 185 16.25 1.57 -0.92
C TYR A 185 15.49 2.90 -0.99
N LEU A 186 15.44 3.66 0.11
CA LEU A 186 14.66 4.90 0.18
C LEU A 186 15.01 5.95 -0.90
N PRO A 187 16.29 6.28 -1.16
CA PRO A 187 16.63 7.22 -2.23
C PRO A 187 16.34 6.67 -3.63
N VAL A 188 16.56 5.38 -3.89
CA VAL A 188 16.24 4.78 -5.20
C VAL A 188 14.72 4.71 -5.38
N HIS A 189 13.96 4.43 -4.32
CA HIS A 189 12.50 4.44 -4.31
C HIS A 189 11.94 5.84 -4.58
N ALA A 190 12.50 6.85 -3.93
CA ALA A 190 12.14 8.24 -4.18
C ALA A 190 12.41 8.63 -5.65
N ALA A 191 13.52 8.18 -6.23
CA ALA A 191 13.81 8.37 -7.65
C ALA A 191 12.79 7.66 -8.55
N PHE A 192 12.42 6.41 -8.22
CA PHE A 192 11.37 5.68 -8.94
C PHE A 192 10.03 6.43 -8.90
N CYS A 193 9.55 6.80 -7.71
CA CYS A 193 8.31 7.55 -7.55
C CYS A 193 8.35 8.93 -8.23
N LEU A 194 9.51 9.58 -8.24
CA LEU A 194 9.72 10.83 -8.99
C LEU A 194 9.52 10.60 -10.49
N LEU A 195 10.20 9.60 -11.07
CA LEU A 195 10.19 9.31 -12.50
C LEU A 195 8.83 8.79 -12.99
N VAL A 196 8.20 7.92 -12.20
CA VAL A 196 6.98 7.19 -12.61
C VAL A 196 5.70 7.92 -12.23
N PHE A 197 5.69 8.70 -11.13
CA PHE A 197 4.47 9.36 -10.65
C PHE A 197 4.52 10.89 -10.77
N LEU A 198 5.56 11.53 -10.23
CA LEU A 198 5.59 13.00 -10.14
C LEU A 198 5.88 13.67 -11.49
N ILE A 199 6.86 13.19 -12.26
CA ILE A 199 7.21 13.77 -13.57
C ILE A 199 6.01 13.68 -14.53
N PRO A 200 5.33 12.53 -14.70
CA PRO A 200 4.12 12.45 -15.50
C PRO A 200 3.04 13.43 -15.03
N SER A 201 2.82 13.57 -13.73
CA SER A 201 1.87 14.55 -13.16
C SER A 201 2.18 15.98 -13.60
N VAL A 202 3.46 16.39 -13.58
CA VAL A 202 3.89 17.71 -14.04
C VAL A 202 3.68 17.88 -15.54
N ILE A 203 4.02 16.87 -16.35
CA ILE A 203 3.84 16.89 -17.80
C ILE A 203 2.35 17.07 -18.12
N ILE A 204 1.47 16.28 -17.51
CA ILE A 204 0.02 16.36 -17.69
C ILE A 204 -0.50 17.77 -17.36
N MET A 205 -0.09 18.36 -16.24
CA MET A 205 -0.55 19.71 -15.92
C MET A 205 -0.04 20.76 -16.93
N LYS A 206 1.22 20.64 -17.37
CA LYS A 206 1.78 21.54 -18.40
C LYS A 206 1.03 21.42 -19.72
N THR A 207 0.71 20.21 -20.17
CA THR A 207 -0.05 19.98 -21.41
C THR A 207 -1.48 20.52 -21.30
N LEU A 208 -2.16 20.30 -20.17
CA LEU A 208 -3.50 20.83 -19.91
C LEU A 208 -3.52 22.38 -19.93
N ILE A 209 -2.55 23.04 -19.28
CA ILE A 209 -2.44 24.51 -19.30
C ILE A 209 -2.13 25.00 -20.71
N ALA A 210 -1.23 24.33 -21.44
CA ALA A 210 -0.89 24.69 -22.82
C ALA A 210 -2.12 24.59 -23.73
N ALA A 211 -2.84 23.47 -23.71
CA ALA A 211 -4.06 23.23 -24.48
C ALA A 211 -5.12 24.31 -24.22
N ARG A 212 -5.39 24.65 -22.96
CA ARG A 212 -6.29 25.75 -22.59
C ARG A 212 -5.81 27.09 -23.14
N SER A 213 -4.51 27.37 -23.05
CA SER A 213 -3.95 28.63 -23.54
C SER A 213 -4.08 28.76 -25.06
N HIS A 214 -3.93 27.65 -25.80
CA HIS A 214 -4.17 27.58 -27.24
C HIS A 214 -5.65 27.78 -27.58
N ALA A 215 -6.57 27.11 -26.88
CA ALA A 215 -8.01 27.30 -27.06
C ALA A 215 -8.44 28.76 -26.83
N LYS A 216 -7.92 29.39 -25.76
CA LYS A 216 -8.19 30.82 -25.48
C LYS A 216 -7.62 31.73 -26.56
N ARG A 217 -6.40 31.48 -27.05
CA ARG A 217 -5.78 32.26 -28.14
C ARG A 217 -6.59 32.15 -29.43
N ARG A 218 -7.06 30.96 -29.80
CA ARG A 218 -7.93 30.76 -30.98
C ARG A 218 -9.24 31.54 -30.85
N ALA A 219 -9.91 31.47 -29.70
CA ALA A 219 -11.15 32.21 -29.45
C ALA A 219 -10.95 33.74 -29.50
N THR A 220 -9.83 34.27 -28.98
CA THR A 220 -9.53 35.71 -29.04
C THR A 220 -9.08 36.17 -30.42
N SER A 221 -8.31 35.35 -31.15
CA SER A 221 -7.82 35.65 -32.51
C SER A 221 -8.96 35.79 -33.53
N ALA A 222 -10.08 35.12 -33.31
CA ALA A 222 -11.27 35.25 -34.14
C ALA A 222 -12.02 36.58 -33.94
N ARG A 223 -11.62 37.43 -32.98
CA ARG A 223 -12.33 38.67 -32.59
C ARG A 223 -11.50 39.96 -32.67
N VAL A 224 -10.21 39.93 -33.00
CA VAL A 224 -9.32 41.11 -32.84
C VAL A 224 -8.54 41.41 -34.11
N SER A 225 -8.57 42.67 -34.57
CA SER A 225 -7.80 43.18 -35.71
C SER A 225 -6.27 43.19 -35.46
N PRO A 226 -5.43 43.05 -36.50
CA PRO A 226 -3.99 42.82 -36.35
C PRO A 226 -3.23 43.87 -35.51
N GLU A 227 -3.60 45.14 -35.57
CA GLU A 227 -2.93 46.24 -34.85
C GLU A 227 -3.13 46.17 -33.32
N ARG A 228 -4.35 45.85 -32.86
CA ARG A 228 -4.65 45.70 -31.42
C ARG A 228 -3.92 44.51 -30.80
N ALA A 229 -3.62 43.49 -31.60
CA ALA A 229 -2.88 42.32 -31.16
C ALA A 229 -1.40 42.62 -30.85
N GLN A 230 -0.78 43.60 -31.54
CA GLN A 230 0.62 43.98 -31.33
C GLN A 230 0.81 44.79 -30.05
N ALA A 231 -0.03 45.79 -29.79
CA ALA A 231 0.01 46.60 -28.57
C ALA A 231 -0.24 45.75 -27.30
N THR A 232 -1.18 44.78 -27.39
CA THR A 232 -1.47 43.88 -26.26
C THR A 232 -0.30 42.93 -25.95
N ARG A 233 0.49 42.53 -26.96
CA ARG A 233 1.67 41.66 -26.77
C ARG A 233 2.81 42.37 -26.04
N LEU A 234 3.00 43.66 -26.28
CA LEU A 234 4.02 44.47 -25.59
C LEU A 234 3.66 44.68 -24.11
N LEU A 235 2.40 44.99 -23.81
CA LEU A 235 1.93 45.20 -22.44
C LEU A 235 1.98 43.93 -21.57
N VAL A 236 1.73 42.75 -22.15
CA VAL A 236 1.81 41.46 -21.43
C VAL A 236 3.26 41.06 -21.12
N ARG A 237 4.24 41.52 -21.90
CA ARG A 237 5.67 41.20 -21.70
C ARG A 237 6.27 41.95 -20.50
N MET A 238 5.70 43.07 -20.08
CA MET A 238 6.18 43.91 -18.97
C MET A 238 5.61 43.51 -17.59
N GLY A 239 4.53 42.74 -17.52
CA GLY A 239 3.82 42.45 -16.25
C GLY A 239 4.18 41.13 -15.55
N ARG A 240 5.44 40.66 -15.62
CA ARG A 240 5.78 39.31 -15.14
C ARG A 240 6.99 39.28 -14.23
N SER A 241 6.85 39.90 -13.06
CA SER A 241 7.62 39.56 -11.86
C SER A 241 6.64 39.55 -10.68
N GLY A 242 6.67 38.45 -9.94
CA GLY A 242 5.73 38.15 -8.86
C GLY A 242 6.07 36.77 -8.34
N GLY A 243 7.26 36.66 -7.76
CA GLY A 243 7.65 35.49 -6.97
C GLY A 243 6.75 35.45 -5.74
N GLY A 244 5.85 34.48 -5.69
CA GLY A 244 5.02 34.23 -4.52
C GLY A 244 5.86 33.57 -3.45
N GLY A 245 6.04 34.25 -2.31
CA GLY A 245 6.55 33.65 -1.08
C GLY A 245 5.56 32.65 -0.47
N PHE A 246 6.08 31.80 0.41
CA PHE A 246 5.34 30.81 1.18
C PHE A 246 4.40 31.51 2.18
N THR A 247 3.14 31.08 2.29
CA THR A 247 2.16 31.67 3.22
C THR A 247 2.08 30.88 4.53
N LEU A 248 1.66 31.52 5.63
CA LEU A 248 1.45 30.86 6.93
C LEU A 248 0.48 29.66 6.83
N ILE A 249 -0.56 29.78 5.99
CA ILE A 249 -1.52 28.70 5.74
C ILE A 249 -0.86 27.51 5.05
N GLU A 250 0.09 27.75 4.16
CA GLU A 250 0.83 26.66 3.48
C GLU A 250 1.72 25.89 4.44
N LEU A 251 2.38 26.59 5.38
CA LEU A 251 3.15 25.94 6.44
C LEU A 251 2.23 25.18 7.41
N LEU A 252 1.09 25.77 7.77
CA LEU A 252 0.12 25.15 8.67
C LEU A 252 -0.49 23.88 8.06
N ALA A 253 -0.81 23.86 6.77
CA ALA A 253 -1.32 22.67 6.09
C ALA A 253 -0.30 21.53 6.08
N VAL A 254 0.99 21.84 5.86
CA VAL A 254 2.07 20.86 5.97
C VAL A 254 2.18 20.33 7.39
N LEU A 255 2.13 21.20 8.41
CA LEU A 255 2.15 20.78 9.82
C LEU A 255 0.94 19.92 10.19
N ILE A 256 -0.26 20.21 9.66
CA ILE A 256 -1.45 19.39 9.88
C ILE A 256 -1.25 18.01 9.27
N VAL A 257 -0.74 17.92 8.04
CA VAL A 257 -0.42 16.62 7.43
C VAL A 257 0.58 15.88 8.30
N LEU A 258 1.71 16.51 8.66
CA LEU A 258 2.74 15.91 9.52
C LEU A 258 2.21 15.48 10.89
N ALA A 259 1.32 16.27 11.50
CA ALA A 259 0.70 15.94 12.78
C ALA A 259 -0.20 14.71 12.69
N VAL A 260 -0.99 14.60 11.61
CA VAL A 260 -1.78 13.40 11.32
C VAL A 260 -0.86 12.19 11.08
N LEU A 261 0.26 12.37 10.35
CA LEU A 261 1.23 11.28 10.16
C LEU A 261 1.82 10.81 11.50
N ALA A 262 2.23 11.75 12.36
CA ALA A 262 2.79 11.44 13.66
C ALA A 262 1.76 10.71 14.56
N ALA A 263 0.51 11.18 14.60
CA ALA A 263 -0.54 10.58 15.41
C ALA A 263 -0.87 9.13 15.01
N VAL A 264 -0.77 8.79 13.72
CA VAL A 264 -1.00 7.44 13.20
C VAL A 264 0.23 6.54 13.42
N ALA A 265 1.43 7.07 13.19
CA ALA A 265 2.66 6.29 13.20
C ALA A 265 3.18 5.97 14.61
N LEU A 266 3.05 6.91 15.55
CA LEU A 266 3.63 6.79 16.89
C LEU A 266 3.07 5.60 17.71
N PRO A 267 1.75 5.37 17.80
CA PRO A 267 1.22 4.24 18.59
C PRO A 267 1.66 2.87 18.06
N ARG A 268 1.82 2.73 16.74
CA ARG A 268 2.21 1.47 16.10
C ARG A 268 3.68 1.12 16.26
N TYR A 269 4.55 2.11 16.35
CA TYR A 269 5.97 1.86 16.62
C TYR A 269 6.17 1.06 17.92
N PHE A 270 5.34 1.29 18.94
CA PHE A 270 5.38 0.53 20.19
C PHE A 270 4.80 -0.89 20.07
N ASN A 271 3.80 -1.11 19.21
CA ASN A 271 3.19 -2.44 19.01
C ASN A 271 3.97 -3.33 18.01
N PHE A 272 4.71 -2.76 17.06
CA PHE A 272 5.49 -3.51 16.07
C PHE A 272 6.56 -4.41 16.70
N SER A 273 7.16 -3.98 17.81
CA SER A 273 8.11 -4.84 18.54
C SER A 273 7.45 -6.08 19.14
N ALA A 274 6.14 -6.07 19.38
CA ALA A 274 5.41 -7.22 19.89
C ALA A 274 5.03 -8.16 18.74
N ASP A 275 4.45 -7.64 17.65
CA ASP A 275 4.04 -8.45 16.48
C ASP A 275 5.24 -9.12 15.78
N ALA A 276 6.38 -8.44 15.72
CA ALA A 276 7.61 -9.00 15.15
C ALA A 276 8.18 -10.12 16.03
N LYS A 277 7.99 -10.05 17.35
CA LYS A 277 8.34 -11.15 18.27
C LYS A 277 7.39 -12.32 18.09
N ASP A 278 6.08 -12.08 18.00
CA ASP A 278 5.09 -13.14 17.74
C ASP A 278 5.39 -13.89 16.45
N SER A 279 5.68 -13.17 15.36
CA SER A 279 6.00 -13.81 14.07
C SER A 279 7.31 -14.60 14.12
N ALA A 280 8.30 -14.14 14.89
CA ALA A 280 9.56 -14.84 15.07
C ALA A 280 9.40 -16.09 15.96
N ASP A 281 8.60 -15.99 17.03
CA ASP A 281 8.31 -17.09 17.95
C ASP A 281 7.47 -18.17 17.25
N ASP A 282 6.46 -17.79 16.45
CA ASP A 282 5.67 -18.73 15.64
C ASP A 282 6.55 -19.46 14.59
N ALA A 283 7.49 -18.75 13.96
CA ALA A 283 8.45 -19.35 13.04
C ALA A 283 9.40 -20.34 13.75
N SER A 284 9.87 -20.00 14.95
CA SER A 284 10.70 -20.88 15.78
C SER A 284 9.96 -22.18 16.13
N ILE A 285 8.69 -22.09 16.52
CA ILE A 285 7.87 -23.27 16.87
C ILE A 285 7.57 -24.13 15.63
N ALA A 286 7.35 -23.51 14.47
CA ALA A 286 7.16 -24.23 13.22
C ALA A 286 8.44 -25.00 12.80
N ALA A 287 9.62 -24.39 12.99
CA ALA A 287 10.90 -25.04 12.75
C ALA A 287 11.12 -26.24 13.68
N ILE A 288 10.81 -26.10 14.97
CA ILE A 288 10.89 -27.21 15.94
C ILE A 288 9.98 -28.36 15.50
N ASN A 289 8.70 -28.11 15.20
CA ASN A 289 7.77 -29.16 14.79
C ASN A 289 8.22 -29.86 13.50
N THR A 290 8.78 -29.12 12.54
CA THR A 290 9.33 -29.72 11.30
C THR A 290 10.48 -30.69 11.59
N ALA A 291 11.37 -30.35 12.52
CA ALA A 291 12.44 -31.26 12.91
C ALA A 291 11.95 -32.47 13.69
N LEU A 292 10.91 -32.32 14.52
CA LEU A 292 10.27 -33.44 15.21
C LEU A 292 9.63 -34.41 14.20
N ASP A 293 9.00 -33.91 13.14
CA ASP A 293 8.47 -34.73 12.04
C ASP A 293 9.57 -35.49 11.30
N ASN A 294 10.71 -34.83 11.05
CA ASN A 294 11.88 -35.46 10.42
C ASN A 294 12.48 -36.55 11.33
N ALA A 295 12.67 -36.25 12.62
CA ALA A 295 13.19 -37.21 13.59
C ALA A 295 12.28 -38.44 13.69
N PHE A 296 10.96 -38.24 13.79
CA PHE A 296 9.98 -39.32 13.78
C PHE A 296 10.13 -40.21 12.54
N THR A 297 10.25 -39.63 11.35
CA THR A 297 10.45 -40.37 10.09
C THR A 297 11.73 -41.21 10.14
N HIS A 298 12.82 -40.65 10.65
CA HIS A 298 14.08 -41.38 10.84
C HIS A 298 13.95 -42.52 11.87
N HIS A 299 13.27 -42.30 13.00
CA HIS A 299 13.04 -43.33 14.01
C HIS A 299 12.20 -44.49 13.46
N ARG A 300 11.20 -44.21 12.63
CA ARG A 300 10.40 -45.24 11.97
C ARG A 300 11.21 -46.04 10.94
N ALA A 301 12.05 -45.36 10.16
CA ALA A 301 12.89 -46.01 9.15
C ALA A 301 13.99 -46.90 9.77
N ALA A 302 14.51 -46.52 10.94
CA ALA A 302 15.57 -47.24 11.65
C ALA A 302 15.08 -48.44 12.50
N GLY A 303 13.77 -48.70 12.58
CA GLY A 303 13.23 -49.81 13.37
C GLY A 303 13.15 -49.55 14.88
N ALA A 304 12.96 -48.28 15.28
CA ALA A 304 12.68 -47.78 16.63
C ALA A 304 13.46 -48.44 17.78
N ASP A 305 14.69 -47.96 18.01
CA ASP A 305 15.32 -48.02 19.33
C ASP A 305 14.49 -47.16 20.33
N PRO A 306 14.05 -47.70 21.49
CA PRO A 306 13.34 -46.93 22.52
C PRO A 306 14.09 -45.67 22.97
N ASP A 307 15.42 -45.68 22.96
CA ASP A 307 16.24 -44.54 23.38
C ASP A 307 16.30 -43.43 22.32
N ALA A 308 15.97 -43.74 21.06
CA ALA A 308 15.93 -42.76 19.97
C ALA A 308 14.67 -41.89 20.00
N CYS A 309 13.58 -42.31 20.63
CA CYS A 309 12.31 -41.58 20.60
C CYS A 309 12.35 -40.27 21.41
N ILE A 310 11.66 -39.24 20.92
CA ILE A 310 11.49 -37.95 21.62
C ILE A 310 10.31 -38.05 22.61
N ASP A 311 10.58 -38.63 23.78
CA ASP A 311 9.60 -38.92 24.82
C ASP A 311 9.51 -37.86 25.94
N THR A 312 10.50 -36.96 26.00
CA THR A 312 10.63 -35.95 27.05
C THR A 312 10.94 -34.58 26.46
N PRO A 313 10.48 -33.48 27.09
CA PRO A 313 10.76 -32.11 26.64
C PRO A 313 12.26 -31.84 26.44
N SER A 314 13.13 -32.40 27.29
CA SER A 314 14.58 -32.22 27.23
C SER A 314 15.22 -32.77 25.95
N LYS A 315 14.60 -33.76 25.30
CA LYS A 315 15.10 -34.34 24.04
C LYS A 315 14.75 -33.49 22.81
N VAL A 316 13.91 -32.47 22.91
CA VAL A 316 13.56 -31.62 21.74
C VAL A 316 14.78 -30.87 21.19
N ALA A 317 15.71 -30.47 22.06
CA ALA A 317 16.91 -29.77 21.60
C ALA A 317 17.84 -30.68 20.77
N SER A 318 17.87 -31.99 21.01
CA SER A 318 18.80 -32.91 20.32
C SER A 318 18.42 -33.21 18.87
N VAL A 319 17.25 -32.74 18.41
CA VAL A 319 16.84 -32.82 16.98
C VAL A 319 17.04 -31.48 16.26
N MET A 320 17.59 -30.49 16.94
CA MET A 320 17.90 -29.16 16.40
C MET A 320 19.38 -29.07 16.02
N GLU A 321 19.69 -28.10 15.16
CA GLU A 321 21.07 -27.80 14.79
C GLU A 321 21.87 -27.35 16.03
N GLY A 322 22.96 -28.06 16.32
CA GLY A 322 23.85 -27.75 17.44
C GLY A 322 23.32 -28.14 18.82
N ASP A 323 22.29 -28.98 18.90
CA ASP A 323 21.65 -29.41 20.14
C ASP A 323 21.09 -28.24 20.98
N GLN A 324 20.66 -27.16 20.33
CA GLN A 324 20.13 -25.96 20.98
C GLN A 324 18.73 -25.60 20.46
N LEU A 325 17.89 -25.05 21.34
CA LEU A 325 16.60 -24.50 20.93
C LEU A 325 16.79 -23.20 20.12
N PRO A 326 15.90 -22.92 19.15
CA PRO A 326 15.90 -21.65 18.42
C PRO A 326 15.83 -20.43 19.35
N PHE A 327 16.45 -19.33 18.91
CA PHE A 327 16.48 -18.09 19.66
C PHE A 327 15.07 -17.64 20.06
N GLY A 328 14.88 -17.42 21.36
CA GLY A 328 13.59 -17.00 21.93
C GLY A 328 12.76 -18.09 22.57
N ILE A 329 13.06 -19.36 22.30
CA ILE A 329 12.41 -20.49 22.95
C ILE A 329 13.30 -20.99 24.09
N THR A 330 12.71 -21.10 25.28
CA THR A 330 13.37 -21.63 26.48
C THR A 330 12.62 -22.85 26.97
N LEU A 331 13.33 -23.77 27.62
CA LEU A 331 12.75 -24.92 28.31
C LEU A 331 13.11 -24.81 29.79
N ASP A 332 12.09 -24.67 30.63
CA ASP A 332 12.24 -24.65 32.09
C ASP A 332 11.23 -25.60 32.73
N ALA A 333 11.69 -26.46 33.63
CA ALA A 333 10.88 -27.47 34.32
C ALA A 333 9.93 -28.30 33.40
N GLY A 334 10.32 -28.56 32.15
CA GLY A 334 9.51 -29.31 31.18
C GLY A 334 8.51 -28.46 30.38
N VAL A 335 8.47 -27.15 30.60
CA VAL A 335 7.58 -26.20 29.93
C VAL A 335 8.38 -25.35 28.94
N PHE A 336 7.94 -25.32 27.69
CA PHE A 336 8.51 -24.45 26.67
C PHE A 336 7.87 -23.07 26.76
N THR A 337 8.69 -22.02 26.78
CA THR A 337 8.25 -20.63 26.87
C THR A 337 8.96 -19.76 25.84
N ASP A 338 8.21 -18.89 25.16
CA ASP A 338 8.76 -17.90 24.23
C ASP A 338 9.20 -16.59 24.92
N GLN A 339 9.65 -15.60 24.15
CA GLN A 339 10.13 -14.32 24.67
C GLN A 339 9.04 -13.45 25.31
N ARG A 340 7.77 -13.82 25.14
CA ARG A 340 6.61 -13.09 25.65
C ARG A 340 5.91 -13.81 26.81
N GLY A 341 6.38 -15.00 27.17
CA GLY A 341 5.80 -15.79 28.24
C GLY A 341 4.68 -16.71 27.78
N ASN A 342 4.47 -16.91 26.47
CA ASN A 342 3.53 -17.91 26.00
C ASN A 342 4.11 -19.30 26.26
N THR A 343 3.28 -20.20 26.80
CA THR A 343 3.70 -21.56 27.12
C THR A 343 3.23 -22.56 26.08
N TYR A 344 4.05 -23.57 25.78
CA TYR A 344 3.71 -24.63 24.85
C TYR A 344 3.66 -25.99 25.54
N GLN A 345 2.60 -26.75 25.24
CA GLN A 345 2.43 -28.13 25.66
C GLN A 345 3.25 -29.03 24.75
N PHE A 346 4.12 -29.81 25.37
CA PHE A 346 4.82 -30.91 24.73
C PHE A 346 3.94 -32.16 24.72
N THR A 347 3.86 -32.82 23.56
CA THR A 347 3.31 -34.16 23.42
C THR A 347 4.44 -35.08 22.97
N ALA A 348 4.65 -36.17 23.71
CA ALA A 348 5.67 -37.16 23.41
C ALA A 348 5.42 -37.86 22.08
N GLU A 349 6.50 -38.27 21.42
CA GLU A 349 6.46 -39.15 20.27
C GLU A 349 5.81 -40.49 20.65
N THR A 350 5.03 -41.06 19.73
CA THR A 350 4.42 -42.39 19.87
C THR A 350 4.74 -43.22 18.64
N LEU A 351 4.35 -44.51 18.64
CA LEU A 351 4.57 -45.37 17.47
C LEU A 351 3.87 -44.87 16.19
N SER A 352 2.80 -44.09 16.33
CA SER A 352 1.94 -43.63 15.24
C SER A 352 1.92 -42.12 15.06
N SER A 353 2.64 -41.34 15.86
CA SER A 353 2.59 -39.88 15.81
C SER A 353 3.89 -39.24 16.29
N PRO A 354 4.37 -38.18 15.62
CA PRO A 354 5.56 -37.44 16.03
C PRO A 354 5.33 -36.70 17.35
N ALA A 355 6.43 -36.36 18.03
CA ALA A 355 6.39 -35.40 19.13
C ALA A 355 5.95 -34.02 18.62
N ARG A 356 5.32 -33.21 19.48
CA ARG A 356 4.77 -31.92 19.06
C ARG A 356 4.85 -30.86 20.15
N LEU A 357 5.09 -29.62 19.75
CA LEU A 357 4.82 -28.44 20.56
C LEU A 357 3.54 -27.75 20.09
N ARG A 358 2.62 -27.51 21.01
CA ARG A 358 1.37 -26.77 20.75
C ARG A 358 1.20 -25.66 21.78
N ARG A 359 0.87 -24.46 21.31
CA ARG A 359 0.61 -23.33 22.22
C ARG A 359 -0.55 -23.67 23.16
N ILE A 360 -0.39 -23.33 24.43
CA ILE A 360 -1.46 -23.36 25.43
C ILE A 360 -2.03 -21.94 25.46
N ASP A 361 -3.20 -21.75 24.85
CA ASP A 361 -3.87 -20.45 24.94
C ASP A 361 -4.34 -20.26 26.40
N PRO A 362 -4.11 -19.08 27.02
CA PRO A 362 -4.56 -18.81 28.37
C PRO A 362 -6.09 -18.63 28.40
N GLY A 363 -6.80 -19.76 28.48
CA GLY A 363 -8.25 -19.84 28.67
C GLY A 363 -9.00 -20.43 27.47
N GLY A 364 -9.42 -21.71 27.58
CA GLY A 364 -10.40 -22.28 26.66
C GLY A 364 -10.39 -23.80 26.56
N ALA A 365 -11.12 -24.46 27.46
CA ALA A 365 -11.67 -25.77 27.14
C ALA A 365 -12.68 -25.63 25.98
N GLY A 366 -12.54 -26.47 24.95
CA GLY A 366 -13.59 -26.73 23.96
C GLY A 366 -13.59 -25.81 22.73
N GLY A 367 -13.08 -26.33 21.62
CA GLY A 367 -13.17 -25.72 20.30
C GLY A 367 -12.55 -26.61 19.23
N GLY A 368 -13.10 -27.81 19.07
CA GLY A 368 -12.70 -28.75 18.02
C GLY A 368 -13.02 -28.20 16.63
N GLY A 369 -12.15 -28.51 15.67
CA GLY A 369 -12.42 -28.24 14.25
C GLY A 369 -11.20 -27.93 13.40
N GLY A 370 -10.10 -28.67 13.57
CA GLY A 370 -9.09 -28.80 12.52
C GLY A 370 -9.46 -29.96 11.59
N ALA A 371 -9.51 -29.70 10.29
CA ALA A 371 -9.27 -30.66 9.21
C ALA A 371 -8.57 -29.84 8.12
N GLY A 372 -7.27 -30.03 7.85
CA GLY A 372 -6.69 -31.20 7.18
C GLY A 372 -6.54 -30.80 5.70
N GLY A 373 -5.35 -30.62 5.15
CA GLY A 373 -4.40 -31.70 4.82
C GLY A 373 -4.44 -31.91 3.30
N GLY A 374 -3.29 -31.81 2.64
CA GLY A 374 -3.17 -31.83 1.17
C GLY A 374 -3.31 -33.21 0.51
N GLY A 375 -3.36 -33.16 -0.83
CA GLY A 375 -2.85 -34.18 -1.76
C GLY A 375 -3.66 -35.48 -1.94
N GLY A 376 -4.09 -35.74 -3.18
CA GLY A 376 -4.52 -37.09 -3.60
C GLY A 376 -5.42 -37.11 -4.84
N ALA A 377 -4.96 -37.79 -5.89
CA ALA A 377 -5.60 -37.94 -7.19
C ALA A 377 -6.81 -38.91 -7.21
N GLY A 378 -7.65 -38.79 -8.24
CA GLY A 378 -8.32 -39.93 -8.89
C GLY A 378 -9.86 -39.99 -8.85
N GLY A 379 -10.48 -39.96 -10.05
CA GLY A 379 -11.85 -40.42 -10.36
C GLY A 379 -12.97 -39.36 -10.17
N ASP A 380 -13.98 -39.20 -11.01
CA ASP A 380 -14.42 -39.94 -12.20
C ASP A 380 -15.51 -39.14 -12.96
N ALA A 381 -15.74 -39.52 -14.22
CA ALA A 381 -16.95 -39.41 -15.05
C ALA A 381 -17.53 -38.04 -15.50
N GLY A 382 -17.67 -37.89 -16.84
CA GLY A 382 -18.61 -36.93 -17.43
C GLY A 382 -18.58 -36.69 -18.95
N GLY A 383 -18.84 -37.71 -19.79
CA GLY A 383 -19.68 -37.57 -21.00
C GLY A 383 -19.08 -37.22 -22.37
N GLY A 384 -19.51 -37.99 -23.40
CA GLY A 384 -19.44 -37.66 -24.84
C GLY A 384 -18.46 -38.55 -25.62
N ALA A 385 -18.85 -39.73 -26.10
CA ALA A 385 -19.52 -40.03 -27.38
C ALA A 385 -18.57 -40.10 -28.61
N GLU A 386 -18.75 -41.19 -29.36
CA GLU A 386 -18.40 -41.48 -30.77
C GLU A 386 -17.24 -42.46 -31.08
N ASP A 387 -17.69 -43.59 -31.65
CA ASP A 387 -17.16 -44.34 -32.80
C ASP A 387 -16.16 -45.51 -32.66
N ALA A 388 -16.78 -46.71 -32.80
CA ALA A 388 -16.53 -47.75 -33.82
C ALA A 388 -15.42 -48.81 -33.64
N ASP A 389 -15.87 -49.99 -33.16
CA ASP A 389 -15.73 -51.36 -33.74
C ASP A 389 -14.33 -52.07 -33.88
N PRO A 390 -14.27 -53.43 -34.00
CA PRO A 390 -13.48 -54.31 -33.11
C PRO A 390 -12.56 -55.30 -33.91
N PRO A 391 -12.36 -56.59 -33.55
CA PRO A 391 -11.70 -57.25 -32.40
C PRO A 391 -10.50 -58.16 -32.82
N ALA A 392 -9.72 -58.67 -31.85
CA ALA A 392 -9.06 -60.01 -31.85
C ALA A 392 -8.25 -60.17 -30.55
N ASP A 393 -8.65 -61.04 -29.62
CA ASP A 393 -8.08 -62.40 -29.43
C ASP A 393 -6.54 -62.46 -29.50
N LEU A 394 -5.90 -62.79 -28.38
CA LEU A 394 -5.02 -63.96 -28.25
C LEU A 394 -4.50 -64.10 -26.80
N SER A 395 -4.82 -65.25 -26.22
CA SER A 395 -4.14 -65.88 -25.09
C SER A 395 -2.62 -65.99 -25.29
N SER A 396 -1.81 -65.61 -24.30
CA SER A 396 -0.78 -66.44 -23.63
C SER A 396 -0.03 -65.63 -22.56
#